data_AF-A0A1Z7ZYX5-F1
#
_entry.id   AF-A0A1Z7ZYX5-F1
#
_cell.length_a   1.000
_cell.length_b   1.000
_cell.length_c   1.000
_cell.angle_alpha   90.00
_cell.angle_beta   90.00
_cell.angle_gamma   90.00
#
_symmetry.space_group_name_H-M   'P 1'
#
loop_
_entity.id
_entity.type
_entity.pdbx_description
1 polymer ?
#
loop_
_entity_poly.entity_id
_entity_poly.type
_entity_poly.pdbx_seq_one_letter_code
_entity_poly.pdbx_strand_id
1 'polypeptide(L)'
;MNTNSSDNSKRKLEQASAALRWFQTMRNESEWGLSTSEQLRLLGGMEEREFIRVSELASERQNVKLSEDTFERLSLIVSIYKILKEIAPTNDLQAGVKWFSTPNKNDFFRGKSPKSYLVGADSVDAMKGVHRHLSSLRNG
;
A
#
# COMPACT_ATOMS: atom_id res chain seq x y z
N MET A 1 -22.35 -20.04 -20.67
CA MET A 1 -22.57 -18.64 -20.24
C MET A 1 -21.55 -18.30 -19.15
N ASN A 2 -20.86 -17.16 -19.29
CA ASN A 2 -19.63 -16.74 -18.58
C ASN A 2 -19.80 -16.53 -17.05
N THR A 3 -19.69 -17.59 -16.26
CA THR A 3 -19.69 -17.50 -14.78
C THR A 3 -18.37 -16.96 -14.21
N ASN A 4 -17.24 -17.20 -14.87
CA ASN A 4 -15.90 -16.83 -14.37
C ASN A 4 -15.63 -15.31 -14.35
N SER A 5 -16.18 -14.53 -15.29
CA SER A 5 -15.91 -13.09 -15.38
C SER A 5 -16.64 -12.28 -14.30
N SER A 6 -17.85 -12.71 -13.94
CA SER A 6 -18.66 -12.09 -12.87
C SER A 6 -18.05 -12.35 -11.49
N ASP A 7 -17.60 -13.58 -11.22
CA ASP A 7 -16.97 -13.95 -9.95
C ASP A 7 -15.61 -13.23 -9.75
N ASN A 8 -14.78 -13.16 -10.78
CA ASN A 8 -13.51 -12.41 -10.72
C ASN A 8 -13.73 -10.91 -10.45
N SER A 9 -14.76 -10.32 -11.06
CA SER A 9 -15.10 -8.91 -10.83
C SER A 9 -15.54 -8.67 -9.37
N LYS A 10 -16.37 -9.56 -8.83
CA LYS A 10 -16.83 -9.48 -7.43
C LYS A 10 -15.65 -9.61 -6.45
N ARG A 11 -14.78 -10.60 -6.64
CA ARG A 11 -13.58 -10.79 -5.82
C ARG A 11 -12.65 -9.57 -5.85
N LYS A 12 -12.48 -8.94 -7.01
CA LYS A 12 -11.67 -7.71 -7.14
C LYS A 12 -12.24 -6.57 -6.28
N LEU A 13 -13.56 -6.38 -6.28
CA LEU A 13 -14.21 -5.36 -5.46
C LEU A 13 -14.07 -5.65 -3.96
N GLU A 14 -14.22 -6.91 -3.56
CA GLU A 14 -14.03 -7.34 -2.16
C GLU A 14 -12.58 -7.12 -1.70
N GLN A 15 -11.61 -7.47 -2.55
CA GLN A 15 -10.18 -7.22 -2.31
C GLN A 15 -9.86 -5.74 -2.19
N ALA A 16 -10.40 -4.90 -3.10
CA ALA A 16 -10.22 -3.45 -3.04
C ALA A 16 -10.74 -2.89 -1.72
N SER A 17 -11.92 -3.32 -1.28
CA SER A 17 -12.55 -2.89 -0.04
C SER A 17 -11.74 -3.31 1.19
N ALA A 18 -11.27 -4.56 1.21
CA ALA A 18 -10.44 -5.07 2.30
C ALA A 18 -9.08 -4.37 2.39
N ALA A 19 -8.43 -4.16 1.24
CA ALA A 19 -7.17 -3.46 1.17
C ALA A 19 -7.31 -1.99 1.58
N LEU A 20 -8.40 -1.32 1.20
CA LEU A 20 -8.64 0.07 1.57
C LEU A 20 -8.87 0.22 3.08
N ARG A 21 -9.67 -0.67 3.70
CA ARG A 21 -9.82 -0.71 5.17
C ARG A 21 -8.48 -0.85 5.89
N TRP A 22 -7.64 -1.79 5.43
CA TRP A 22 -6.31 -1.98 5.98
C TRP A 22 -5.43 -0.73 5.76
N PHE A 23 -5.47 -0.13 4.58
CA PHE A 23 -4.67 1.04 4.26
C PHE A 23 -5.04 2.24 5.14
N GLN A 24 -6.30 2.37 5.55
CA GLN A 24 -6.70 3.37 6.53
C GLN A 24 -6.02 3.19 7.90
N THR A 25 -5.71 1.97 8.34
CA THR A 25 -5.03 1.76 9.63
C THR A 25 -3.57 2.19 9.58
N MET A 26 -2.97 2.30 8.39
CA MET A 26 -1.57 2.76 8.21
C MET A 26 -1.37 4.23 8.58
N ARG A 27 -2.45 4.99 8.81
CA ARG A 27 -2.38 6.36 9.36
C ARG A 27 -1.91 6.39 10.82
N ASN A 28 -2.05 5.30 11.54
CA ASN A 28 -1.69 5.23 12.96
C ASN A 28 -0.17 5.35 13.10
N GLU A 29 0.28 6.10 14.11
CA GLU A 29 1.71 6.27 14.40
C GLU A 29 2.41 4.95 14.77
N SER A 30 1.65 3.99 15.32
CA SER A 30 2.14 2.64 15.62
C SER A 30 2.41 1.81 14.36
N GLU A 31 1.86 2.21 13.21
CA GLU A 31 2.08 1.58 11.91
C GLU A 31 3.06 2.43 11.09
N TRP A 32 2.60 3.11 10.04
CA TRP A 32 3.45 3.94 9.18
C TRP A 32 3.29 5.45 9.42
N GLY A 33 2.26 5.86 10.17
CA GLY A 33 1.96 7.27 10.40
C GLY A 33 1.76 8.02 9.08
N LEU A 34 0.96 7.48 8.17
CA LEU A 34 0.60 8.16 6.92
C LEU A 34 -0.43 9.25 7.19
N SER A 35 -0.09 10.49 6.88
CA SER A 35 -1.07 11.58 6.80
C SER A 35 -2.05 11.35 5.64
N THR A 36 -3.21 12.00 5.69
CA THR A 36 -4.21 11.91 4.61
C THR A 36 -3.59 12.31 3.26
N SER A 37 -2.80 13.39 3.22
CA SER A 37 -2.16 13.84 1.97
C SER A 37 -1.16 12.82 1.42
N GLU A 38 -0.41 12.12 2.28
CA GLU A 38 0.47 11.03 1.88
C GLU A 38 -0.34 9.82 1.36
N GLN A 39 -1.47 9.49 1.99
CA GLN A 39 -2.37 8.43 1.50
C GLN A 39 -2.90 8.75 0.10
N LEU A 40 -3.37 9.97 -0.14
CA LEU A 40 -3.86 10.40 -1.44
C LEU A 40 -2.77 10.31 -2.52
N ARG A 41 -1.55 10.76 -2.22
CA ARG A 41 -0.40 10.64 -3.13
C ARG A 41 -0.07 9.18 -3.45
N LEU A 42 0.02 8.32 -2.43
CA LEU A 42 0.29 6.90 -2.64
C LEU A 42 -0.80 6.20 -3.47
N LEU A 43 -2.03 6.72 -3.45
CA LEU A 43 -3.16 6.24 -4.24
C LEU A 43 -3.30 6.89 -5.63
N GLY A 44 -2.29 7.65 -6.08
CA GLY A 44 -2.26 8.26 -7.42
C GLY A 44 -2.92 9.62 -7.50
N GLY A 45 -2.97 10.36 -6.38
CA GLY A 45 -3.59 11.69 -6.33
C GLY A 45 -5.12 11.64 -6.35
N MET A 46 -5.71 10.61 -5.75
CA MET A 46 -7.17 10.53 -5.57
C MET A 46 -7.70 11.81 -4.90
N GLU A 47 -8.85 12.30 -5.37
CA GLU A 47 -9.54 13.42 -4.72
C GLU A 47 -9.94 13.06 -3.28
N GLU A 48 -9.73 13.98 -2.35
CA GLU A 48 -9.96 13.73 -0.92
C GLU A 48 -11.42 13.31 -0.62
N ARG A 49 -12.38 13.95 -1.29
CA ARG A 49 -13.80 13.60 -1.17
C ARG A 49 -14.08 12.16 -1.62
N GLU A 50 -13.46 11.73 -2.71
CA GLU A 50 -13.60 10.37 -3.21
C GLU A 50 -12.97 9.37 -2.24
N PHE A 51 -11.78 9.69 -1.73
CA PHE A 51 -11.09 8.87 -0.72
C PHE A 51 -11.90 8.67 0.55
N ILE A 52 -12.54 9.73 1.06
CA ILE A 52 -13.46 9.65 2.21
C ILE A 52 -14.62 8.72 1.88
N ARG A 53 -15.30 8.96 0.75
CA ARG A 53 -16.47 8.18 0.32
C ARG A 53 -16.15 6.69 0.18
N VAL A 54 -15.06 6.35 -0.52
CA VAL A 54 -14.68 4.94 -0.71
C VAL A 54 -14.22 4.28 0.58
N SER A 55 -13.60 5.05 1.48
CA SER A 55 -13.17 4.58 2.79
C SER A 55 -14.35 4.26 3.71
N GLU A 56 -15.36 5.13 3.75
CA GLU A 56 -16.61 4.91 4.50
C GLU A 56 -17.29 3.62 4.03
N LEU A 57 -17.50 3.47 2.71
CA LEU A 57 -18.06 2.25 2.13
C LEU A 57 -17.24 1.01 2.50
N ALA A 58 -15.92 1.10 2.41
CA ALA A 58 -15.04 0.00 2.80
C ALA A 58 -15.22 -0.35 4.28
N SER A 59 -15.30 0.64 5.19
CA SER A 59 -15.49 0.45 6.63
C SER A 59 -16.80 -0.29 6.96
N GLU A 60 -17.85 -0.03 6.20
CA GLU A 60 -19.16 -0.69 6.28
C GLU A 60 -19.19 -2.08 5.62
N ARG A 61 -18.02 -2.58 5.19
CA ARG A 61 -17.85 -3.84 4.46
C ARG A 61 -18.63 -3.90 3.14
N GLN A 62 -18.91 -2.73 2.54
CA GLN A 62 -19.48 -2.66 1.20
C GLN A 62 -18.39 -2.83 0.14
N ASN A 63 -18.81 -3.24 -1.06
CA ASN A 63 -17.92 -3.38 -2.21
C ASN A 63 -17.55 -2.00 -2.79
N VAL A 64 -16.25 -1.75 -2.90
CA VAL A 64 -15.67 -0.53 -3.44
C VAL A 64 -15.09 -0.78 -4.81
N LYS A 65 -15.46 0.08 -5.75
CA LYS A 65 -14.83 0.14 -7.07
C LYS A 65 -13.80 1.25 -7.07
N LEU A 66 -12.56 0.90 -7.38
CA LEU A 66 -11.45 1.84 -7.57
C LEU A 66 -11.10 1.92 -9.06
N SER A 67 -10.38 2.97 -9.45
CA SER A 67 -9.72 3.00 -10.76
C SER A 67 -8.66 1.89 -10.84
N GLU A 68 -8.28 1.49 -12.05
CA GLU A 68 -7.22 0.48 -12.24
C GLU A 68 -5.89 0.93 -11.63
N ASP A 69 -5.50 2.19 -11.84
CA ASP A 69 -4.26 2.77 -11.28
C ASP A 69 -4.27 2.76 -9.73
N THR A 70 -5.36 3.25 -9.11
CA THR A 70 -5.48 3.23 -7.65
C THR A 70 -5.45 1.81 -7.11
N PHE A 71 -6.14 0.86 -7.76
CA PHE A 71 -6.15 -0.53 -7.32
C PHE A 71 -4.76 -1.18 -7.46
N GLU A 72 -4.02 -0.90 -8.53
CA GLU A 72 -2.65 -1.37 -8.72
C GLU A 72 -1.73 -0.82 -7.63
N ARG A 73 -1.77 0.50 -7.38
CA ARG A 73 -0.99 1.17 -6.34
C ARG A 73 -1.30 0.62 -4.94
N LEU A 74 -2.58 0.46 -4.62
CA LEU A 74 -3.02 -0.12 -3.35
C LEU A 74 -2.50 -1.56 -3.20
N SER A 75 -2.58 -2.36 -4.27
CA SER A 75 -2.05 -3.73 -4.28
C SER A 75 -0.53 -3.77 -4.08
N LEU A 76 0.21 -2.85 -4.69
CA LEU A 76 1.66 -2.71 -4.49
C LEU A 76 2.00 -2.34 -3.04
N ILE A 77 1.25 -1.41 -2.43
CA ILE A 77 1.44 -1.05 -1.03
C ILE A 77 1.20 -2.24 -0.09
N VAL A 78 0.11 -2.98 -0.31
CA VAL A 78 -0.17 -4.20 0.48
C VAL A 78 0.97 -5.21 0.35
N SER A 79 1.50 -5.42 -0.86
CA SER A 79 2.59 -6.36 -1.09
C SER A 79 3.91 -5.88 -0.46
N ILE A 80 4.22 -4.58 -0.51
CA ILE A 80 5.37 -4.00 0.19
C ILE A 80 5.28 -4.26 1.69
N TYR A 81 4.12 -4.01 2.32
CA TYR A 81 3.91 -4.31 3.73
C TYR A 81 4.15 -5.79 4.06
N LYS A 82 3.64 -6.70 3.24
CA LYS A 82 3.84 -8.15 3.42
C LYS A 82 5.32 -8.53 3.36
N ILE A 83 6.04 -8.07 2.33
CA ILE A 83 7.46 -8.35 2.17
C ILE A 83 8.25 -7.81 3.37
N LEU A 84 7.94 -6.60 3.84
CA LEU A 84 8.59 -6.02 5.02
C LEU A 84 8.43 -6.87 6.27
N LYS A 85 7.26 -7.50 6.46
CA LYS A 85 7.04 -8.44 7.57
C LYS A 85 7.76 -9.76 7.36
N GLU A 86 7.88 -10.23 6.12
CA GLU A 86 8.59 -11.48 5.80
C GLU A 86 10.09 -11.36 6.02
N ILE A 87 10.69 -10.20 5.71
CA ILE A 87 12.13 -9.95 5.90
C ILE A 87 12.46 -9.44 7.31
N ALA A 88 11.46 -9.14 8.13
CA ALA A 88 11.68 -8.68 9.49
C ALA A 88 12.32 -9.79 10.35
N PRO A 89 13.09 -9.45 11.40
CA PRO A 89 13.55 -10.42 12.37
C PRO A 89 12.38 -11.25 12.92
N THR A 90 12.54 -12.57 13.06
CA THR A 90 11.47 -13.48 13.51
C THR A 90 10.87 -13.08 14.86
N ASN A 91 11.66 -12.44 15.73
CA ASN A 91 11.25 -11.96 17.04
C ASN A 91 10.73 -10.51 17.05
N ASP A 92 10.79 -9.78 15.93
CA ASP A 92 10.33 -8.39 15.82
C ASP A 92 9.79 -8.05 14.43
N LEU A 93 8.60 -8.56 14.12
CA LEU A 93 7.88 -8.23 12.88
C LEU A 93 7.58 -6.72 12.77
N GLN A 94 7.46 -6.02 13.90
CA GLN A 94 7.16 -4.60 13.92
C GLN A 94 8.36 -3.75 13.51
N ALA A 95 9.59 -4.22 13.70
CA ALA A 95 10.77 -3.56 13.14
C ALA A 95 10.68 -3.42 11.62
N GLY A 96 10.22 -4.46 10.91
CA GLY A 96 10.04 -4.41 9.46
C GLY A 96 8.97 -3.41 9.02
N VAL A 97 7.84 -3.37 9.73
CA VAL A 97 6.77 -2.39 9.48
C VAL A 97 7.29 -0.96 9.70
N LYS A 98 7.93 -0.70 10.84
CA LYS A 98 8.48 0.63 11.19
C LYS A 98 9.56 1.09 10.22
N TRP A 99 10.35 0.15 9.68
CA TRP A 99 11.41 0.46 8.72
C TRP A 99 10.92 1.23 7.50
N PHE A 100 9.66 1.04 7.07
CA PHE A 100 9.06 1.82 5.98
C PHE A 100 9.14 3.34 6.20
N SER A 101 9.06 3.79 7.45
CA SER A 101 9.12 5.21 7.83
C SER A 101 10.52 5.65 8.27
N THR A 102 11.47 4.73 8.42
CA THR A 102 12.83 5.02 8.92
C THR A 102 13.76 5.44 7.77
N PRO A 103 14.42 6.61 7.85
CA PRO A 103 15.49 6.96 6.91
C PRO A 103 16.58 5.89 6.90
N ASN A 104 17.02 5.48 5.71
CA ASN A 104 18.07 4.48 5.59
C ASN A 104 19.12 4.89 4.57
N LYS A 105 20.35 4.42 4.77
CA LYS A 105 21.52 4.76 3.94
C LYS A 105 21.69 3.85 2.73
N ASN A 106 20.67 3.06 2.36
CA ASN A 106 20.83 2.23 1.18
C ASN A 106 20.87 3.11 -0.08
N ASP A 107 21.57 2.64 -1.11
CA ASP A 107 21.77 3.40 -2.35
C ASP A 107 20.46 3.64 -3.10
N PHE A 108 19.46 2.78 -2.89
CA PHE A 108 18.16 2.86 -3.55
C PHE A 108 17.35 4.07 -3.06
N PHE A 109 17.29 4.31 -1.74
CA PHE A 109 16.54 5.40 -1.12
C PHE A 109 17.38 6.66 -0.90
N ARG A 110 18.71 6.60 -1.07
CA ARG A 110 19.63 7.75 -1.00
C ARG A 110 19.46 8.56 0.29
N GLY A 111 19.38 7.89 1.44
CA GLY A 111 19.20 8.53 2.74
C GLY A 111 17.74 8.82 3.13
N LYS A 112 16.78 8.62 2.24
CA LYS A 112 15.34 8.76 2.52
C LYS A 112 14.78 7.49 3.16
N SER A 113 13.61 7.61 3.77
CA SER A 113 12.78 6.44 4.08
C SER A 113 12.01 5.96 2.84
N PRO A 114 11.62 4.68 2.75
CA PRO A 114 10.73 4.21 1.70
C PRO A 114 9.45 5.05 1.59
N LYS A 115 8.85 5.43 2.73
CA LYS A 115 7.71 6.35 2.80
C LYS A 115 7.99 7.66 2.06
N SER A 116 9.02 8.40 2.48
CA SER A 116 9.35 9.71 1.90
C SER A 116 9.80 9.63 0.44
N TYR A 117 10.43 8.53 0.05
CA TYR A 117 10.76 8.25 -1.35
C TYR A 117 9.50 8.07 -2.20
N LEU A 118 8.57 7.21 -1.78
CA LEU A 118 7.35 6.92 -2.56
C LEU A 118 6.40 8.12 -2.62
N VAL A 119 6.21 8.83 -1.51
CA VAL A 119 5.38 10.04 -1.45
C VAL A 119 5.96 11.14 -2.36
N GLY A 120 7.29 11.31 -2.36
CA GLY A 120 7.94 12.33 -3.19
C GLY A 120 8.01 11.98 -4.68
N ALA A 121 8.06 10.68 -5.02
CA ALA A 121 8.09 10.24 -6.42
C ALA A 121 6.71 10.25 -7.08
N ASP A 122 5.65 10.01 -6.30
CA ASP A 122 4.24 10.01 -6.75
C ASP A 122 3.99 9.14 -8.01
N SER A 123 4.73 8.03 -8.12
CA SER A 123 4.79 7.22 -9.34
C SER A 123 4.65 5.73 -9.03
N VAL A 124 3.78 5.07 -9.80
CA VAL A 124 3.61 3.61 -9.74
C VAL A 124 4.91 2.87 -10.09
N ASP A 125 5.76 3.43 -10.96
CA ASP A 125 7.04 2.82 -11.31
C ASP A 125 8.03 2.85 -10.14
N ALA A 126 8.01 3.91 -9.33
CA ALA A 126 8.79 3.98 -8.09
C ALA A 126 8.31 2.91 -7.09
N MET A 127 7.00 2.69 -6.98
CA MET A 127 6.41 1.64 -6.14
C MET A 127 6.82 0.25 -6.61
N LYS A 128 6.76 -0.02 -7.93
CA LYS A 128 7.25 -1.26 -8.53
C LYS A 128 8.75 -1.46 -8.28
N GLY A 129 9.55 -0.39 -8.35
CA GLY A 129 10.97 -0.39 -8.01
C GLY A 129 11.22 -0.81 -6.57
N VAL A 130 10.52 -0.19 -5.60
CA VAL A 130 10.61 -0.55 -4.18
C VAL A 130 10.21 -2.01 -3.96
N HIS A 131 9.09 -2.43 -4.56
CA HIS A 131 8.63 -3.82 -4.46
C HIS A 131 9.69 -4.82 -4.94
N ARG A 132 10.31 -4.58 -6.11
CA ARG A 132 11.39 -5.43 -6.64
C ARG A 132 12.60 -5.44 -5.73
N HIS A 133 13.04 -4.27 -5.26
CA HIS A 133 14.17 -4.15 -4.34
C HIS A 133 13.95 -4.95 -3.05
N LEU A 134 12.78 -4.81 -2.41
CA LEU A 134 12.47 -5.57 -1.19
C LEU A 134 12.30 -7.07 -1.48
N SER A 135 11.70 -7.43 -2.61
CA SER A 135 11.56 -8.83 -3.02
C SER A 135 12.92 -9.51 -3.24
N SER A 136 13.93 -8.80 -3.75
CA SER A 136 15.28 -9.36 -3.87
C SER A 136 15.96 -9.60 -2.52
N LEU A 137 15.65 -8.81 -1.50
CA LEU A 137 16.19 -9.01 -0.15
C LEU A 137 15.59 -10.25 0.53
N ARG A 138 14.35 -10.62 0.20
CA ARG A 138 13.69 -11.82 0.74
C ARG A 138 14.30 -13.12 0.21
N ASN A 139 14.72 -13.11 -1.06
CA ASN A 139 15.19 -14.31 -1.75
C ASN A 139 16.73 -14.43 -1.77
N GLY A 140 17.43 -13.48 -1.15
CA GLY A 140 18.89 -13.39 -1.12
C GLY A 140 19.52 -13.90 0.16
#